data_AF-A0AAD9ZU69-F1
#
_entry.id   AF-A0AAD9ZU69-F1
#
_cell.length_a   1.000
_cell.length_b   1.000
_cell.length_c   1.000
_cell.angle_alpha   90.00
_cell.angle_beta   90.00
_cell.angle_gamma   90.00
#
_symmetry.space_group_name_H-M   'P 1'
#
loop_
_entity.id
_entity.type
_entity.pdbx_description
1 polymer ?
#
loop_
_entity_poly.entity_id
_entity_poly.type
_entity_poly.pdbx_seq_one_letter_code
_entity_poly.pdbx_strand_id
1 'polypeptide(L)'
;MKNFRPISCCNTLYKIIAKIIANRIKPCFTNIINPSQSAFVAGRSIGDNILLVQELMRNYHKDVGWPKLTLKVDLINAFDMVD
;
A
#
# COMPACT_ATOMS: atom_id res chain seq x y z
N MET A 1 -23.81 7.94 9.21
CA MET A 1 -23.82 7.20 7.93
C MET A 1 -22.67 7.53 6.98
N LYS A 2 -22.03 8.72 7.03
CA LYS A 2 -20.92 9.09 6.12
C LYS A 2 -19.59 8.32 6.27
N ASN A 3 -19.41 7.54 7.34
CA ASN A 3 -18.13 6.87 7.66
C ASN A 3 -18.19 5.34 7.51
N PHE A 4 -19.24 4.77 6.91
CA PHE A 4 -19.30 3.34 6.66
C PHE A 4 -18.61 3.00 5.36
N ARG A 5 -17.77 1.96 5.39
CA ARG A 5 -17.19 1.36 4.19
C ARG A 5 -17.96 0.07 3.88
N PRO A 6 -18.90 0.06 2.93
CA PRO A 6 -19.63 -1.15 2.58
C PRO A 6 -18.67 -2.21 2.03
N ILE A 7 -18.92 -3.47 2.35
CA ILE A 7 -18.13 -4.61 1.86
C ILE A 7 -18.93 -5.29 0.76
N SER A 8 -18.33 -5.43 -0.41
CA SER A 8 -18.93 -6.16 -1.53
C SER A 8 -18.80 -7.68 -1.32
N CYS A 9 -19.91 -8.33 -0.99
CA CYS A 9 -19.98 -9.79 -0.86
C CYS A 9 -20.28 -10.44 -2.21
N CYS A 10 -19.25 -10.63 -3.05
CA CYS A 10 -19.40 -11.26 -4.36
C CYS A 10 -19.60 -12.79 -4.29
N ASN A 11 -20.20 -13.36 -5.34
CA ASN A 11 -20.37 -14.81 -5.53
C ASN A 11 -19.02 -15.55 -5.50
N THR A 12 -18.99 -16.76 -4.92
CA THR A 12 -17.83 -17.66 -4.89
C THR A 12 -17.23 -17.90 -6.27
N LEU A 13 -18.05 -18.13 -7.31
CA LEU A 13 -17.54 -18.34 -8.67
C LEU A 13 -16.75 -17.12 -9.17
N TYR A 14 -17.26 -15.92 -8.92
CA TYR A 14 -16.56 -14.67 -9.23
C TYR A 14 -15.23 -14.57 -8.49
N LYS A 15 -15.20 -14.89 -7.18
CA LYS A 15 -13.96 -14.88 -6.37
C LYS A 15 -12.92 -15.88 -6.88
N ILE A 16 -13.34 -17.06 -7.35
CA ILE A 16 -12.45 -18.06 -7.94
C ILE A 16 -11.80 -17.51 -9.22
N ILE A 17 -12.62 -16.97 -10.14
CA ILE A 17 -12.12 -16.38 -11.40
C ILE A 17 -11.15 -15.23 -11.11
N ALA A 18 -11.52 -14.31 -10.21
CA ALA A 18 -10.67 -13.19 -9.81
C ALA A 18 -9.32 -13.66 -9.23
N LYS A 19 -9.33 -14.73 -8.43
CA LYS A 19 -8.11 -15.32 -7.87
C LYS A 19 -7.20 -15.92 -8.95
N ILE A 20 -7.76 -16.59 -9.94
CA ILE A 20 -7.00 -17.13 -11.09
C ILE A 20 -6.30 -16.00 -11.83
N ILE A 21 -7.02 -14.91 -12.13
CA ILE A 21 -6.47 -13.73 -12.81
C ILE A 21 -5.34 -13.10 -11.97
N ALA A 22 -5.58 -12.87 -10.67
CA ALA A 22 -4.59 -12.28 -9.77
C ALA A 22 -3.30 -13.13 -9.72
N ASN A 23 -3.43 -14.46 -9.67
CA ASN A 23 -2.27 -15.35 -9.66
C ASN A 23 -1.48 -15.31 -10.98
N ARG A 24 -2.15 -15.11 -12.12
CA ARG A 24 -1.49 -14.96 -13.44
C ARG A 24 -0.75 -13.63 -13.59
N ILE A 25 -1.26 -12.54 -13.01
CA ILE A 25 -0.65 -11.21 -13.07
C ILE A 25 0.51 -11.07 -12.07
N LYS A 26 0.44 -11.79 -10.94
CA LYS A 26 1.43 -11.71 -9.84
C LYS A 26 2.91 -11.70 -10.29
N PRO A 27 3.37 -12.52 -11.25
CA PRO A 27 4.77 -12.50 -11.70
C PRO A 27 5.19 -11.18 -12.35
N CYS A 28 4.27 -10.44 -12.99
CA CYS A 28 4.58 -9.14 -13.60
C CYS A 28 4.89 -8.07 -12.55
N PHE A 29 4.28 -8.18 -11.35
CA PHE A 29 4.43 -7.16 -10.32
C PHE A 29 5.85 -7.05 -9.76
N THR A 30 6.67 -8.11 -9.81
CA THR A 30 8.05 -8.05 -9.27
C THR A 30 8.89 -6.95 -9.91
N ASN A 31 8.60 -6.60 -11.18
CA ASN A 31 9.39 -5.63 -11.93
C ASN A 31 8.71 -4.25 -12.04
N ILE A 32 7.43 -4.14 -11.66
CA ILE A 32 6.64 -2.91 -11.81
C ILE A 32 6.51 -2.17 -10.47
N ILE A 33 6.47 -2.90 -9.35
CA ILE A 33 6.24 -2.29 -8.03
C ILE A 33 7.56 -1.80 -7.42
N ASN A 34 7.50 -0.66 -6.73
CA ASN A 34 8.65 -0.11 -6.03
C ASN A 34 9.10 -1.06 -4.89
N PRO A 35 10.41 -1.20 -4.60
CA PRO A 35 10.90 -1.95 -3.43
C PRO A 35 10.29 -1.51 -2.09
N SER A 36 10.00 -0.22 -1.92
CA SER A 36 9.38 0.36 -0.72
C SER A 36 7.87 0.10 -0.62
N GLN A 37 7.25 -0.60 -1.57
CA GLN A 37 5.84 -0.99 -1.47
C GLN A 37 5.71 -2.34 -0.75
N SER A 38 5.44 -2.32 0.55
CA SER A 38 5.29 -3.55 1.34
C SER A 38 3.88 -4.15 1.34
N ALA A 39 2.84 -3.32 1.24
CA ALA A 39 1.47 -3.79 1.36
C ALA A 39 1.03 -4.62 0.13
N PHE A 40 0.26 -5.69 0.37
CA PHE A 40 -0.31 -6.58 -0.66
C PHE A 40 0.70 -7.33 -1.54
N VAL A 41 1.98 -7.37 -1.15
CA VAL A 41 3.03 -8.12 -1.86
C VAL A 41 3.43 -9.34 -1.03
N ALA A 42 3.37 -10.53 -1.64
CA ALA A 42 3.78 -11.75 -0.95
C ALA A 42 5.27 -11.71 -0.60
N GLY A 43 5.63 -12.03 0.64
CA GLY A 43 7.01 -12.05 1.11
C GLY A 43 7.55 -10.70 1.58
N ARG A 44 6.75 -9.62 1.57
CA ARG A 44 7.12 -8.33 2.17
C ARG A 44 6.35 -8.09 3.46
N SER A 45 6.98 -7.47 4.44
CA SER A 45 6.37 -7.14 5.72
C SER A 45 6.11 -5.64 5.83
N ILE A 46 5.01 -5.27 6.52
CA ILE A 46 4.78 -3.87 6.91
C ILE A 46 5.88 -3.34 7.84
N GLY A 47 6.54 -4.24 8.58
CA GLY A 47 7.67 -3.92 9.46
C GLY A 47 8.85 -3.31 8.71
N ASP A 48 9.12 -3.77 7.48
CA ASP A 48 10.22 -3.26 6.65
C ASP A 48 10.02 -1.77 6.33
N ASN A 49 8.78 -1.38 6.03
CA ASN A 49 8.43 0.02 5.78
C ASN A 49 8.46 0.86 7.06
N ILE A 50 8.06 0.31 8.21
CA ILE A 50 8.16 1.02 9.49
C ILE A 50 9.63 1.33 9.80
N LEU A 51 10.52 0.34 9.63
CA LEU A 51 11.95 0.51 9.83
C LEU A 51 12.53 1.55 8.86
N LEU A 52 12.15 1.50 7.58
CA LEU A 52 12.57 2.48 6.58
C LEU A 52 12.16 3.90 7.00
N VAL A 53 10.91 4.10 7.43
CA VAL A 53 10.43 5.41 7.91
C VAL A 53 11.19 5.87 9.15
N GLN A 54 11.47 4.99 10.10
CA GLN A 54 12.24 5.33 11.30
C GLN A 54 13.64 5.84 10.95
N GLU A 55 14.30 5.19 9.98
CA GLU A 55 15.63 5.59 9.52
C GLU A 55 15.59 6.90 8.72
N LEU A 56 14.58 7.11 7.86
CA LEU A 56 14.37 8.38 7.16
C LEU A 56 14.10 9.55 8.11
N MET A 57 13.40 9.29 9.23
CA MET A 57 13.12 10.26 10.28
C MET A 57 14.23 10.35 11.33
N ARG A 58 15.38 9.70 11.10
CA ARG A 58 16.49 9.77 12.04
C ARG A 58 17.00 11.20 12.13
N ASN A 59 17.07 11.75 13.35
CA ASN A 59 17.42 13.14 13.63
C ASN A 59 16.45 14.19 13.07
N TYR A 60 15.21 13.82 12.75
CA TYR A 60 14.21 14.78 12.29
C TYR A 60 13.93 15.88 13.33
N HIS A 61 14.01 15.53 14.62
CA HIS A 61 13.84 16.45 15.75
C HIS A 61 14.99 17.44 15.97
N LYS A 62 16.13 17.29 15.29
CA LYS A 62 17.28 18.19 15.47
C LYS A 62 17.13 19.39 14.53
N ASP A 63 17.26 20.59 15.06
CA ASP A 63 17.27 21.85 14.31
C ASP A 63 18.63 22.13 13.64
N VAL A 64 19.20 21.09 13.05
CA VAL A 64 20.50 21.13 12.38
C VAL A 64 20.34 20.60 10.96
N GLY A 65 20.90 21.33 10.00
CA GLY A 65 20.93 20.97 8.59
C GLY A 65 19.85 21.65 7.75
N TRP A 66 19.53 21.04 6.61
CA TRP A 66 18.57 21.56 5.65
C TRP A 66 17.13 21.53 6.21
N PRO A 67 16.25 22.45 5.77
CA PRO A 67 14.82 22.39 6.09
C PRO A 67 14.22 21.01 5.76
N LYS A 68 13.40 20.48 6.66
CA LYS A 68 12.84 19.13 6.56
C LYS A 68 11.31 19.22 6.41
N LEU A 69 10.74 18.48 5.46
CA LEU A 69 9.29 18.35 5.28
C LEU A 69 8.90 16.86 5.13
N THR A 70 7.83 16.45 5.81
CA THR A 70 7.25 15.11 5.68
C THR A 70 5.83 15.25 5.17
N LEU A 71 5.50 14.49 4.13
CA LEU A 71 4.16 14.48 3.56
C LEU A 71 3.51 13.13 3.83
N LYS A 72 2.40 13.15 4.56
CA LYS A 72 1.53 11.99 4.74
C LYS A 72 0.31 12.20 3.84
N VAL A 73 0.22 11.38 2.80
CA VAL A 73 -0.88 11.41 1.83
C VAL A 73 -1.75 10.17 2.06
N ASP A 74 -3.07 10.35 2.04
CA ASP A 74 -4.04 9.27 2.11
C ASP A 74 -5.10 9.46 1.02
N LEU A 75 -5.68 8.35 0.55
CA LEU A 75 -6.63 8.34 -0.57
C LEU A 75 -8.04 8.09 -0.05
N ILE A 76 -8.94 9.05 -0.31
CA ILE A 76 -10.36 8.91 0.02
C ILE A 76 -10.95 7.84 -0.90
N ASN A 77 -11.60 6.83 -0.32
CA ASN A 77 -12.28 5.77 -1.07
C ASN A 77 -11.44 5.19 -2.22
N ALA A 78 -10.19 4.83 -1.94
CA ALA A 78 -9.19 4.43 -2.93
C ALA A 78 -9.61 3.37 -3.96
N PHE A 79 -10.61 2.53 -3.66
CA PHE A 79 -11.12 1.51 -4.58
C PHE A 79 -12.34 1.97 -5.41
N ASP A 80 -13.01 3.04 -4.99
CA ASP A 80 -14.21 3.57 -5.65
C ASP A 80 -13.88 4.73 -6.61
N MET A 81 -12.68 5.32 -6.51
CA MET A 81 -12.20 6.43 -7.36
C MET A 81 -11.26 5.97 -8.50
N VAL A 82 -11.30 4.68 -8.87
CA VAL A 82 -10.48 4.15 -9.96
C VAL A 82 -11.23 4.33 -11.28
N ASP A 83 -10.78 5.26 -12.10
CA ASP A 83 -11.17 5.43 -13.52
C ASP A 83 -10.07 4.90 -14.46
#